data_AF-V4KLL2-F1
#
_entry.id   AF-V4KLL2-F1
#
_cell.length_a   1.000
_cell.length_b   1.000
_cell.length_c   1.000
_cell.angle_alpha   90.00
_cell.angle_beta   90.00
_cell.angle_gamma   90.00
#
_symmetry.space_group_name_H-M   'P 1'
#
loop_
_entity.id
_entity.type
_entity.pdbx_description
1 polymer ?
#
loop_
_entity_poly.entity_id
_entity_poly.type
_entity_poly.pdbx_seq_one_letter_code
_entity_poly.pdbx_strand_id
1 'polypeptide(L)'
;MQVNVYEKAVVPLRAQYIRVLFREITRISNHSLALTTHAMDVGALTPFLWAFEEREKLLEFYERVSGARMHACFIRPGGVAQDLPLGLCRDIDSFTQQFASRIDELEEMSTGNRIWKQRLVDIGTVTAQEAKDWGFSGVMLRGVCWDSRRAAPYDVHDQSDPDVPVGTRGDRYDRYCIRIEEMRQSLRIIVQCLNQMPSGMIKADDRKLCPPSRCRMKLSMESALLPVLRKNQLTSTFLIDPGEKEPSTSWEARHQANAQ
;
A
#
# COMPACT_ATOMS: atom_id res chain seq x y z
N MET A 1 3.04 0.86 11.89
CA MET A 1 2.43 2.12 12.36
C MET A 1 2.06 2.01 13.82
N GLN A 2 1.36 0.95 14.26
CA GLN A 2 1.11 0.63 15.68
C GLN A 2 2.30 0.89 16.60
N VAL A 3 3.45 0.26 16.32
CA VAL A 3 4.67 0.44 17.12
C VAL A 3 5.09 1.91 17.24
N ASN A 4 4.97 2.70 16.16
CA ASN A 4 5.29 4.13 16.21
C ASN A 4 4.30 4.92 17.09
N VAL A 5 3.03 4.50 17.14
CA VAL A 5 2.03 5.13 18.00
C VAL A 5 2.33 4.82 19.47
N TYR A 6 2.66 3.56 19.78
CA TYR A 6 3.03 3.14 21.14
C TYR A 6 4.29 3.86 21.65
N GLU A 7 5.33 3.95 20.82
CA GLU A 7 6.60 4.58 21.21
C GLU A 7 6.63 6.09 20.94
N LYS A 8 5.53 6.69 20.46
CA LYS A 8 5.41 8.11 20.07
C LYS A 8 6.55 8.58 19.15
N ALA A 9 7.00 7.70 18.26
CA ALA A 9 8.11 7.97 17.36
C ALA A 9 7.65 8.81 16.16
N VAL A 10 8.20 10.01 16.03
CA VAL A 10 7.90 10.91 14.90
C VAL A 10 8.65 10.42 13.65
N VAL A 11 7.89 10.06 12.62
CA VAL A 11 8.46 9.61 11.35
C VAL A 11 8.79 10.84 10.50
N PRO A 12 10.01 10.96 9.93
CA PRO A 12 10.36 12.06 9.04
C PRO A 12 9.47 12.14 7.80
N LEU A 13 9.17 13.35 7.32
CA LEU A 13 8.30 13.59 6.16
C LEU A 13 8.72 12.80 4.92
N ARG A 14 10.02 12.79 4.57
CA ARG A 14 10.53 12.01 3.43
C ARG A 14 10.20 10.52 3.55
N ALA A 15 10.33 9.95 4.74
CA ALA A 15 10.03 8.53 4.97
C ALA A 15 8.52 8.24 4.84
N GLN A 16 7.67 9.20 5.21
CA GLN A 16 6.22 9.10 5.03
C GLN A 16 5.85 9.10 3.53
N TYR A 17 6.41 10.01 2.73
CA TYR A 17 6.22 10.02 1.26
C TYR A 17 6.66 8.72 0.59
N ILE A 18 7.84 8.20 0.96
CA ILE A 18 8.35 6.93 0.43
C ILE A 18 7.39 5.77 0.78
N ARG A 19 6.85 5.74 2.01
CA ARG A 19 5.88 4.72 2.41
C ARG A 19 4.58 4.81 1.61
N VAL A 20 4.05 6.01 1.40
CA VAL A 20 2.85 6.23 0.58
C VAL A 20 3.10 5.76 -0.86
N LEU A 21 4.21 6.16 -1.46
CA LEU A 21 4.62 5.74 -2.80
C LEU A 21 4.61 4.21 -2.96
N PHE A 22 5.30 3.47 -2.09
CA PHE A 22 5.34 2.01 -2.18
C PHE A 22 4.02 1.33 -1.81
N ARG A 23 3.19 1.95 -0.97
CA ARG A 23 1.84 1.44 -0.68
C ARG A 23 0.95 1.52 -1.90
N GLU A 24 0.97 2.63 -2.63
CA GLU A 24 0.19 2.77 -3.87
C GLU A 24 0.73 1.84 -4.97
N ILE A 25 2.06 1.65 -5.08
CA ILE A 25 2.64 0.62 -5.96
C ILE A 25 2.15 -0.79 -5.57
N THR A 26 2.11 -1.11 -4.27
CA THR A 26 1.57 -2.40 -3.79
C THR A 26 0.08 -2.53 -4.09
N ARG A 27 -0.68 -1.44 -3.98
CA ARG A 27 -2.11 -1.40 -4.30
C ARG A 27 -2.33 -1.75 -5.77
N ILE A 28 -1.57 -1.14 -6.69
CA ILE A 28 -1.61 -1.48 -8.12
C ILE A 28 -1.28 -2.96 -8.33
N SER A 29 -0.20 -3.46 -7.72
CA SER A 29 0.19 -4.88 -7.83
C SER A 29 -0.91 -5.83 -7.33
N ASN A 30 -1.58 -5.49 -6.23
CA ASN A 30 -2.66 -6.29 -5.66
C ASN A 30 -3.92 -6.26 -6.52
N HIS A 31 -4.35 -5.09 -7.02
CA HIS A 31 -5.50 -4.99 -7.92
C HIS A 31 -5.26 -5.68 -9.26
N SER A 32 -4.06 -5.52 -9.83
CA SER A 32 -3.66 -6.25 -11.04
C SER A 32 -3.80 -7.75 -10.84
N LEU A 33 -3.27 -8.30 -9.75
CA LEU A 33 -3.43 -9.72 -9.44
C LEU A 33 -4.90 -10.12 -9.24
N ALA A 34 -5.65 -9.35 -8.44
CA ALA A 34 -7.04 -9.67 -8.12
C ALA A 34 -7.97 -9.63 -9.34
N LEU A 35 -7.76 -8.69 -10.27
CA LEU A 35 -8.55 -8.55 -11.49
C LEU A 35 -8.23 -9.67 -12.48
N THR A 36 -6.95 -10.03 -12.59
CA THR A 36 -6.48 -10.97 -13.61
C THR A 36 -6.71 -12.42 -13.24
N THR A 37 -6.55 -12.79 -11.97
CA THR A 37 -6.94 -14.12 -11.51
C THR A 37 -8.46 -14.29 -11.61
N HIS A 38 -9.21 -13.25 -11.28
CA HIS A 38 -10.65 -13.25 -11.49
C HIS A 38 -11.03 -13.40 -12.97
N ALA A 39 -10.32 -12.72 -13.87
CA ALA A 39 -10.53 -12.88 -15.30
C ALA A 39 -10.22 -14.29 -15.79
N MET A 40 -9.13 -14.88 -15.30
CA MET A 40 -8.74 -16.27 -15.58
C MET A 40 -9.81 -17.26 -15.11
N ASP A 41 -10.35 -17.10 -13.90
CA ASP A 41 -11.38 -17.99 -13.34
C ASP A 41 -12.68 -17.95 -14.16
N VAL A 42 -13.01 -16.81 -14.75
CA VAL A 42 -14.16 -16.65 -15.66
C VAL A 42 -13.88 -17.24 -17.05
N GLY A 43 -12.60 -17.38 -17.42
CA GLY A 43 -12.13 -17.99 -18.67
C GLY A 43 -11.32 -17.07 -19.59
N ALA A 44 -11.02 -15.84 -19.18
CA ALA A 44 -10.22 -14.89 -19.96
C ALA A 44 -8.73 -14.97 -19.58
N LEU A 45 -7.92 -15.61 -20.44
CA LEU A 45 -6.50 -15.85 -20.21
C LEU A 45 -5.59 -14.70 -20.65
N THR A 46 -5.98 -13.93 -21.66
CA THR A 46 -5.13 -12.86 -22.22
C THR A 46 -4.85 -11.70 -21.26
N PRO A 47 -5.81 -11.18 -20.46
CA PRO A 47 -5.55 -10.06 -19.56
C PRO A 47 -4.54 -10.43 -18.48
N PHE A 48 -4.51 -11.71 -18.10
CA PHE A 48 -3.58 -12.23 -17.10
C PHE A 48 -2.13 -12.11 -17.56
N LEU A 49 -1.83 -12.49 -18.80
CA LEU A 49 -0.45 -12.41 -19.31
C LEU A 49 0.03 -10.96 -19.40
N TRP A 50 -0.81 -10.05 -19.90
CA TRP A 50 -0.45 -8.63 -20.03
C TRP A 50 -0.20 -7.96 -18.68
N ALA A 51 -1.06 -8.23 -17.70
CA ALA A 51 -0.94 -7.62 -16.38
C ALA A 51 0.25 -8.17 -15.58
N PHE A 52 0.64 -9.43 -15.82
CA PHE A 52 1.83 -10.01 -15.19
C PHE A 52 3.14 -9.42 -15.73
N GLU A 53 3.18 -9.01 -17.01
CA GLU A 53 4.31 -8.24 -17.55
C GLU A 53 4.49 -6.92 -16.77
N GLU A 54 3.42 -6.17 -16.58
CA GLU A 54 3.48 -4.91 -15.82
C GLU A 54 3.79 -5.14 -14.33
N ARG A 55 3.29 -6.24 -13.76
CA ARG A 55 3.62 -6.62 -12.39
C ARG A 55 5.10 -6.97 -12.22
N GLU A 56 5.74 -7.54 -13.23
CA GLU A 56 7.17 -7.85 -13.19
C GLU A 56 8.02 -6.57 -13.11
N LYS A 57 7.65 -5.52 -13.85
CA LYS A 57 8.27 -4.18 -13.75
C LYS A 57 8.15 -3.61 -12.33
N LEU A 58 6.99 -3.78 -11.69
CA LEU A 58 6.80 -3.36 -10.29
C LEU A 58 7.69 -4.16 -9.32
N LEU A 59 7.90 -5.45 -9.56
CA LEU A 59 8.78 -6.29 -8.75
C LEU A 59 10.26 -5.92 -8.93
N GLU A 60 10.66 -5.42 -10.10
CA GLU A 60 12.00 -4.87 -10.33
C GLU A 60 12.26 -3.63 -9.43
N PHE A 61 11.26 -2.75 -9.26
CA PHE A 61 11.39 -1.63 -8.33
C PHE A 61 11.60 -2.10 -6.88
N TYR A 62 10.91 -3.17 -6.46
CA TYR A 62 11.12 -3.77 -5.15
C TYR A 62 12.52 -4.36 -4.98
N GLU A 63 13.02 -5.03 -6.02
CA GLU A 63 14.36 -5.60 -6.05
C GLU A 63 15.43 -4.52 -5.94
N ARG A 64 15.31 -3.42 -6.70
CA ARG A 64 16.27 -2.31 -6.66
C ARG A 64 16.34 -1.62 -5.30
N VAL A 65 15.23 -1.59 -4.57
CA VAL A 65 15.12 -0.86 -3.29
C VAL A 65 15.51 -1.73 -2.10
N SER A 66 15.12 -2.99 -2.11
CA SER A 66 15.28 -3.89 -0.96
C SER A 66 16.23 -5.06 -1.20
N GLY A 67 16.54 -5.38 -2.45
CA GLY A 67 17.26 -6.59 -2.87
C GLY A 67 16.37 -7.84 -2.93
N ALA A 68 15.08 -7.73 -2.59
CA ALA A 68 14.12 -8.83 -2.66
C ALA A 68 12.90 -8.43 -3.49
N ARG A 69 12.35 -9.40 -4.23
CA ARG A 69 11.24 -9.14 -5.18
C ARG A 69 9.89 -8.99 -4.48
N MET A 70 9.57 -9.87 -3.53
CA MET A 70 8.28 -9.88 -2.82
C MET A 70 8.40 -9.49 -1.34
N HIS A 71 9.25 -10.18 -0.58
CA HIS A 71 9.41 -9.96 0.85
C HIS A 71 10.48 -8.90 1.15
N ALA A 72 10.14 -7.64 0.90
CA ALA A 72 11.09 -6.53 0.93
C ALA A 72 11.58 -6.11 2.33
N CYS A 73 10.84 -6.40 3.41
CA CYS A 73 11.13 -5.92 4.78
C CYS A 73 11.56 -4.43 4.83
N PHE A 74 10.96 -3.62 3.95
CA PHE A 74 11.41 -2.27 3.63
C PHE A 74 10.85 -1.23 4.61
N ILE A 75 9.56 -1.32 4.89
CA ILE A 75 8.87 -0.49 5.88
C ILE A 75 9.16 -1.08 7.26
N ARG A 76 9.78 -0.28 8.14
CA ARG A 76 10.14 -0.68 9.51
C ARG A 76 9.60 0.34 10.52
N PRO A 77 9.43 -0.02 11.80
CA PRO A 77 9.18 0.96 12.85
C PRO A 77 10.23 2.09 12.80
N GLY A 78 9.79 3.34 12.97
CA GLY A 78 10.64 4.53 12.88
C GLY A 78 10.99 5.03 11.46
N GLY A 79 10.55 4.36 10.39
CA GLY A 79 10.67 4.91 9.03
C GLY A 79 10.83 3.85 7.95
N VAL A 80 11.92 3.97 7.20
CA VAL A 80 12.24 3.09 6.08
C VAL A 80 13.66 2.54 6.24
N ALA A 81 13.91 1.32 5.74
CA ALA A 81 15.18 0.63 5.93
C ALA A 81 16.37 1.31 5.22
N GLN A 82 16.19 1.69 3.95
CA GLN A 82 17.19 2.31 3.07
C GLN A 82 16.54 3.43 2.23
N ASP A 83 17.33 4.38 1.74
CA ASP A 83 16.81 5.39 0.79
C ASP A 83 16.55 4.78 -0.59
N LEU A 84 15.83 5.52 -1.42
CA LEU A 84 15.67 5.20 -2.84
C LEU A 84 17.03 5.28 -3.56
N PRO A 85 17.37 4.32 -4.44
CA PRO A 85 18.55 4.44 -5.28
C PRO A 85 18.39 5.56 -6.31
N LEU A 86 19.51 6.15 -6.72
CA LEU A 86 19.52 7.20 -7.73
C LEU A 86 18.91 6.69 -9.05
N GLY A 87 18.04 7.49 -9.65
CA GLY A 87 17.35 7.17 -10.92
C GLY A 87 15.98 6.52 -10.76
N LEU A 88 15.68 5.87 -9.62
CA LEU A 88 14.42 5.12 -9.44
C LEU A 88 13.17 6.00 -9.64
N CYS A 89 13.19 7.25 -9.17
CA CYS A 89 12.03 8.15 -9.33
C CYS A 89 11.67 8.40 -10.79
N ARG A 90 12.66 8.46 -11.70
CA ARG A 90 12.43 8.66 -13.13
C ARG A 90 11.86 7.40 -13.78
N ASP A 91 12.33 6.24 -13.35
CA ASP A 91 11.87 4.94 -13.85
C ASP A 91 10.42 4.67 -13.41
N ILE A 92 10.03 5.12 -12.21
CA ILE A 92 8.64 5.03 -11.75
C ILE A 92 7.74 5.99 -12.54
N ASP A 93 8.20 7.21 -12.84
CA ASP A 93 7.44 8.17 -13.64
C ASP A 93 7.18 7.63 -15.06
N SER A 94 8.21 7.12 -15.74
CA SER A 94 8.05 6.51 -17.07
C SER A 94 7.11 5.30 -17.04
N PHE A 95 7.17 4.47 -16.00
CA PHE A 95 6.22 3.38 -15.79
C PHE A 95 4.78 3.89 -15.64
N THR A 96 4.54 4.94 -14.86
CA THR A 96 3.17 5.45 -14.63
C THR A 96 2.50 5.94 -15.92
N GLN A 97 3.28 6.54 -16.82
CA GLN A 97 2.80 7.01 -18.12
C GLN A 97 2.40 5.84 -19.03
N GLN A 98 3.20 4.76 -19.04
CA GLN A 98 2.90 3.56 -19.82
C GLN A 98 1.76 2.75 -19.20
N PHE A 99 1.67 2.68 -17.88
CA PHE A 99 0.66 1.86 -17.20
C PHE A 99 -0.75 2.42 -17.41
N ALA A 100 -0.91 3.73 -17.61
CA ALA A 100 -2.21 4.34 -17.91
C ALA A 100 -2.85 3.74 -19.16
N SER A 101 -2.10 3.62 -20.28
CA SER A 101 -2.62 3.00 -21.50
C SER A 101 -2.90 1.50 -21.32
N ARG A 102 -2.11 0.81 -20.50
CA ARG A 102 -2.34 -0.61 -20.18
C ARG A 102 -3.65 -0.84 -19.42
N ILE A 103 -4.02 0.06 -18.52
CA ILE A 103 -5.32 -0.02 -17.83
C ILE A 103 -6.46 0.11 -18.85
N ASP A 104 -6.33 1.02 -19.82
CA ASP A 104 -7.35 1.24 -20.85
C ASP A 104 -7.49 0.01 -21.76
N GLU A 105 -6.38 -0.61 -22.17
CA GLU A 105 -6.37 -1.88 -22.92
C GLU A 105 -7.07 -3.03 -22.14
N LEU A 106 -6.82 -3.12 -20.83
CA LEU A 106 -7.46 -4.12 -19.95
C LEU A 106 -8.97 -3.86 -19.82
N GLU A 107 -9.37 -2.59 -19.75
CA GLU A 107 -10.76 -2.18 -19.65
C GLU A 107 -11.51 -2.46 -20.96
N GLU A 108 -10.92 -2.15 -22.11
CA GLU A 108 -11.51 -2.38 -23.43
C GLU A 108 -11.89 -3.85 -23.63
N MET A 109 -10.98 -4.77 -23.26
CA MET A 109 -11.19 -6.21 -23.40
C MET A 109 -12.30 -6.77 -22.49
N SER A 110 -12.54 -6.14 -21.34
CA SER A 110 -13.34 -6.72 -20.25
C SER A 110 -14.66 -5.98 -20.04
N THR A 111 -14.62 -4.66 -19.89
CA THR A 111 -15.79 -3.82 -19.55
C THR A 111 -16.83 -3.81 -20.65
N GLY A 112 -16.41 -3.81 -21.92
CA GLY A 112 -17.31 -3.85 -23.08
C GLY A 112 -17.88 -5.25 -23.38
N ASN A 113 -17.26 -6.30 -22.85
CA ASN A 113 -17.57 -7.67 -23.24
C ASN A 113 -18.92 -8.14 -22.67
N ARG A 114 -19.81 -8.60 -23.55
CA ARG A 114 -21.13 -9.14 -23.18
C ARG A 114 -21.02 -10.37 -22.28
N ILE A 115 -20.08 -11.27 -22.55
CA ILE A 115 -19.87 -12.50 -21.76
C ILE A 115 -19.46 -12.11 -20.34
N TRP A 116 -18.58 -11.11 -20.21
CA TRP A 116 -18.13 -10.60 -18.92
C TRP A 116 -19.29 -10.02 -18.10
N LYS A 117 -20.13 -9.17 -18.71
CA LYS A 117 -21.31 -8.60 -18.05
C LYS A 117 -22.30 -9.68 -17.62
N GLN A 118 -22.61 -10.63 -18.50
CA GLN A 118 -23.53 -11.75 -18.20
C GLN A 118 -23.09 -12.60 -17.00
N ARG A 119 -21.78 -12.65 -16.71
CA ARG A 119 -21.21 -13.44 -15.63
C ARG A 119 -21.06 -12.70 -14.31
N LEU A 120 -21.25 -11.37 -14.29
CA LEU A 120 -20.92 -10.53 -13.13
C LEU A 120 -22.03 -9.58 -12.69
N VAL A 121 -22.89 -9.15 -13.61
CA VAL A 121 -24.04 -8.31 -13.30
C VAL A 121 -25.05 -9.15 -12.51
N ASP A 122 -25.63 -8.57 -11.46
CA ASP A 122 -26.61 -9.19 -10.56
C ASP A 122 -26.11 -10.45 -9.81
N ILE A 123 -24.79 -10.68 -9.77
CA ILE A 123 -24.19 -11.82 -9.05
C ILE A 123 -23.45 -11.34 -7.80
N GLY A 124 -23.81 -11.94 -6.66
CA GLY A 124 -23.19 -11.64 -5.37
C GLY A 124 -23.51 -10.24 -4.87
N THR A 125 -24.75 -9.79 -5.09
CA THR A 125 -25.33 -8.55 -4.56
C THR A 125 -25.21 -8.55 -3.04
N VAL A 126 -24.76 -7.44 -2.48
CA VAL A 126 -24.67 -7.24 -1.03
C VAL A 126 -25.19 -5.84 -0.74
N THR A 127 -26.15 -5.73 0.16
CA THR A 127 -26.68 -4.42 0.57
C THR A 127 -25.72 -3.71 1.52
N ALA A 128 -25.79 -2.38 1.58
CA ALA A 128 -24.94 -1.57 2.45
C ALA A 128 -25.12 -1.89 3.95
N GLN A 129 -26.31 -2.36 4.36
CA GLN A 129 -26.58 -2.76 5.75
C GLN A 129 -25.93 -4.10 6.06
N GLU A 130 -26.17 -5.13 5.22
CA GLU A 130 -25.53 -6.44 5.37
C GLU A 130 -23.99 -6.34 5.38
N ALA A 131 -23.43 -5.47 4.53
CA ALA A 131 -21.99 -5.24 4.51
C ALA A 131 -21.45 -4.70 5.84
N LYS A 132 -22.21 -3.86 6.55
CA LYS A 132 -21.84 -3.34 7.87
C LYS A 132 -22.00 -4.40 8.95
N ASP A 133 -23.13 -5.11 8.93
CA ASP A 133 -23.46 -6.13 9.93
C ASP A 133 -22.44 -7.29 9.90
N TRP A 134 -21.94 -7.64 8.71
CA TRP A 134 -20.92 -8.68 8.52
C TRP A 134 -19.48 -8.17 8.67
N GLY A 135 -19.28 -6.86 8.90
CA GLY A 135 -17.94 -6.28 9.04
C GLY A 135 -17.10 -6.32 7.77
N PHE A 136 -17.72 -6.20 6.59
CA PHE A 136 -16.99 -6.07 5.33
C PHE A 136 -16.21 -4.75 5.29
N SER A 137 -15.06 -4.78 4.61
CA SER A 137 -14.14 -3.63 4.49
C SER A 137 -13.57 -3.49 3.07
N GLY A 138 -13.02 -2.32 2.77
CA GLY A 138 -12.44 -1.99 1.47
C GLY A 138 -13.50 -2.05 0.36
N VAL A 139 -13.12 -2.60 -0.81
CA VAL A 139 -13.96 -2.68 -2.03
C VAL A 139 -15.36 -3.26 -1.78
N MET A 140 -15.50 -4.18 -0.82
CA MET A 140 -16.78 -4.83 -0.51
C MET A 140 -17.78 -3.88 0.19
N LEU A 141 -17.27 -2.91 0.96
CA LEU A 141 -18.08 -1.93 1.70
C LEU A 141 -18.44 -0.71 0.86
N ARG A 142 -17.83 -0.55 -0.32
CA ARG A 142 -17.92 0.66 -1.16
C ARG A 142 -19.27 0.89 -1.88
N GLY A 143 -20.37 0.37 -1.34
CA GLY A 143 -21.71 0.94 -1.52
C GLY A 143 -21.99 2.09 -0.53
N VAL A 144 -21.14 2.23 0.49
CA VAL A 144 -21.09 3.37 1.41
C VAL A 144 -19.80 4.13 1.12
N CYS A 145 -19.86 5.47 1.10
CA CYS A 145 -18.68 6.32 0.89
C CYS A 145 -17.77 6.30 2.13
N TRP A 146 -17.03 5.21 2.29
CA TRP A 146 -16.12 4.98 3.41
C TRP A 146 -14.77 4.48 2.89
N ASP A 147 -13.71 5.20 3.24
CA ASP A 147 -12.31 4.85 2.97
C ASP A 147 -11.49 5.30 4.19
N SER A 148 -10.67 4.41 4.75
CA SER A 148 -9.86 4.75 5.93
C SER A 148 -8.83 5.84 5.63
N ARG A 149 -8.37 5.97 4.39
CA ARG A 149 -7.40 7.02 4.01
C ARG A 149 -7.99 8.42 4.10
N ARG A 150 -9.31 8.54 3.93
CA ARG A 150 -10.03 9.81 4.04
C ARG A 150 -10.63 10.03 5.43
N ALA A 151 -11.15 8.96 6.05
CA ALA A 151 -11.78 9.04 7.36
C ALA A 151 -10.76 9.15 8.51
N ALA A 152 -9.64 8.43 8.41
CA ALA A 152 -8.56 8.40 9.39
C ALA A 152 -7.21 8.43 8.65
N PRO A 153 -6.86 9.58 8.05
CA PRO A 153 -5.66 9.71 7.25
C PRO A 153 -4.41 9.40 8.08
N TYR A 154 -3.45 8.76 7.43
CA TYR A 154 -2.17 8.38 8.02
C TYR A 154 -1.02 8.76 7.08
N ASP A 155 0.17 8.96 7.65
CA ASP A 155 1.34 9.46 6.93
C ASP A 155 0.98 10.73 6.13
N VAL A 156 1.22 10.78 4.81
CA VAL A 156 0.99 11.97 3.98
C VAL A 156 -0.33 11.90 3.19
N HIS A 157 -1.21 10.96 3.49
CA HIS A 157 -2.49 10.88 2.78
C HIS A 157 -3.38 12.11 3.01
N ASP A 158 -3.11 12.93 4.02
CA ASP A 158 -3.75 14.23 4.25
C ASP A 158 -3.56 15.24 3.10
N GLN A 159 -2.45 15.14 2.37
CA GLN A 159 -2.07 16.12 1.34
C GLN A 159 -2.47 15.69 -0.07
N SER A 160 -2.78 14.41 -0.24
CA SER A 160 -3.34 13.85 -1.46
C SER A 160 -4.86 13.78 -1.33
N ASP A 161 -5.61 14.35 -2.26
CA ASP A 161 -7.07 14.17 -2.32
C ASP A 161 -7.41 12.99 -3.25
N PRO A 162 -7.60 11.76 -2.75
CA PRO A 162 -8.08 10.65 -3.55
C PRO A 162 -9.60 10.76 -3.76
N ASP A 163 -10.04 10.69 -5.02
CA ASP A 163 -11.47 10.46 -5.27
C ASP A 163 -11.77 8.99 -4.98
N VAL A 164 -12.73 8.74 -4.08
CA VAL A 164 -13.09 7.38 -3.68
C VAL A 164 -14.23 6.89 -4.58
N PRO A 165 -14.01 5.84 -5.41
CA PRO A 165 -15.06 5.29 -6.25
C PRO A 165 -16.09 4.51 -5.41
N VAL A 166 -17.36 4.74 -5.70
CA VAL A 166 -18.51 4.16 -4.99
C VAL A 166 -19.39 3.40 -5.99
N GLY A 167 -19.75 2.16 -5.65
CA GLY A 167 -20.65 1.33 -6.44
C GLY A 167 -22.12 1.58 -6.11
N THR A 168 -23.00 1.35 -7.08
CA THR A 168 -24.44 1.62 -6.92
C THR A 168 -25.26 0.40 -6.53
N ARG A 169 -25.01 -0.76 -7.16
CA ARG A 169 -25.81 -1.98 -6.99
C ARG A 169 -25.19 -2.94 -5.97
N GLY A 170 -23.88 -2.86 -5.77
CA GLY A 170 -23.14 -3.75 -4.88
C GLY A 170 -22.77 -5.10 -5.50
N ASP A 171 -22.93 -5.23 -6.82
CA ASP A 171 -22.63 -6.43 -7.59
C ASP A 171 -21.13 -6.69 -7.74
N ARG A 172 -20.78 -7.89 -8.20
CA ARG A 172 -19.41 -8.23 -8.56
C ARG A 172 -18.85 -7.35 -9.69
N TYR A 173 -19.70 -6.89 -10.63
CA TYR A 173 -19.31 -5.96 -11.70
C TYR A 173 -18.93 -4.57 -11.15
N ASP A 174 -19.74 -4.01 -10.25
CA ASP A 174 -19.43 -2.72 -9.63
C ASP A 174 -18.09 -2.79 -8.85
N ARG A 175 -17.84 -3.89 -8.14
CA ARG A 175 -16.56 -4.14 -7.45
C ARG A 175 -15.37 -4.30 -8.41
N TYR A 176 -15.61 -4.70 -9.65
CA TYR A 176 -14.59 -4.73 -10.68
C TYR A 176 -14.27 -3.31 -11.15
N CYS A 177 -15.30 -2.50 -11.46
CA CYS A 177 -15.13 -1.10 -11.85
C CYS A 177 -14.39 -0.29 -10.78
N ILE A 178 -14.79 -0.43 -9.51
CA ILE A 178 -14.12 0.22 -8.37
C ILE A 178 -12.62 -0.08 -8.33
N ARG A 179 -12.21 -1.33 -8.60
CA ARG A 179 -10.77 -1.69 -8.60
C ARG A 179 -10.01 -1.04 -9.75
N ILE A 180 -10.64 -0.87 -10.92
CA ILE A 180 -10.03 -0.17 -12.05
C ILE A 180 -9.86 1.32 -11.73
N GLU A 181 -10.90 1.95 -11.19
CA GLU A 181 -10.84 3.34 -10.78
C GLU A 181 -9.81 3.56 -9.66
N GLU A 182 -9.69 2.62 -8.71
CA GLU A 182 -8.62 2.64 -7.71
C GLU A 182 -7.21 2.57 -8.30
N MET A 183 -6.98 1.78 -9.35
CA MET A 183 -5.68 1.75 -10.02
C MET A 183 -5.36 3.11 -10.66
N ARG A 184 -6.36 3.76 -11.29
CA ARG A 184 -6.19 5.12 -11.84
C ARG A 184 -5.90 6.15 -10.76
N GLN A 185 -6.59 6.09 -9.63
CA GLN A 185 -6.33 6.99 -8.50
C GLN A 185 -4.95 6.73 -7.87
N SER A 186 -4.53 5.46 -7.78
CA SER A 186 -3.19 5.09 -7.31
C SER A 186 -2.10 5.72 -8.19
N LEU A 187 -2.26 5.70 -9.52
CA LEU A 187 -1.35 6.37 -10.45
C LEU A 187 -1.26 7.88 -10.19
N ARG A 188 -2.41 8.55 -10.00
CA ARG A 188 -2.46 9.98 -9.68
C ARG A 188 -1.71 10.32 -8.40
N ILE A 189 -1.89 9.51 -7.35
CA ILE A 189 -1.18 9.69 -6.07
C ILE A 189 0.32 9.48 -6.24
N ILE A 190 0.75 8.49 -7.03
CA ILE A 190 2.18 8.25 -7.31
C ILE A 190 2.81 9.48 -7.97
N VAL A 191 2.18 10.04 -9.00
CA VAL A 191 2.67 11.25 -9.68
C VAL A 191 2.74 12.45 -8.72
N GLN A 192 1.73 12.64 -7.88
CA GLN A 192 1.74 13.69 -6.84
C GLN A 192 2.89 13.50 -5.85
N CYS A 193 3.10 12.27 -5.36
CA CYS A 193 4.17 11.94 -4.43
C CYS A 193 5.56 12.19 -5.03
N LEU A 194 5.75 11.90 -6.32
CA LEU A 194 7.02 12.15 -7.01
C LEU A 194 7.32 13.66 -7.12
N ASN A 195 6.31 14.48 -7.41
CA ASN A 195 6.45 15.92 -7.55
C ASN A 195 6.70 16.64 -6.22
N GLN A 196 6.11 16.15 -5.13
CA GLN A 196 6.15 16.80 -3.80
C GLN A 196 7.25 16.24 -2.88
N MET A 197 8.07 15.31 -3.36
CA MET A 197 9.01 14.57 -2.51
C MET A 197 10.08 15.48 -1.87
N PRO A 198 10.11 15.65 -0.54
CA PRO A 198 11.14 16.45 0.11
C PRO A 198 12.47 15.69 0.23
N SER A 199 13.57 16.43 0.22
CA SER A 199 14.86 15.93 0.71
C SER A 199 14.85 15.90 2.25
N GLY A 200 15.48 14.91 2.85
CA GLY A 200 15.47 14.77 4.31
C GLY A 200 15.92 13.42 4.82
N MET A 201 15.79 13.23 6.13
CA MET A 201 16.10 11.97 6.79
C MET A 201 15.03 10.90 6.52
N ILE A 202 15.46 9.64 6.53
CA ILE A 202 14.60 8.48 6.19
C ILE A 202 14.19 7.68 7.43
N LYS A 203 14.90 7.90 8.55
CA LYS A 203 14.71 7.23 9.83
C LYS A 203 14.51 8.27 10.91
N ALA A 204 13.67 7.96 11.88
CA ALA A 204 13.54 8.73 13.10
C ALA A 204 14.88 8.82 13.83
N ASP A 205 15.10 9.92 14.55
CA ASP A 205 16.33 10.18 15.30
C ASP A 205 16.45 9.35 16.60
N ASP A 206 15.39 8.60 16.94
CA ASP A 206 15.35 7.74 18.11
C ASP A 206 16.27 6.52 17.96
N ARG A 207 17.41 6.59 18.63
CA ARG A 207 18.46 5.55 18.60
C ARG A 207 18.05 4.22 19.25
N LYS A 208 17.02 4.22 20.10
CA LYS A 208 16.44 2.99 20.68
C LYS A 208 15.70 2.17 19.61
N LEU A 209 15.08 2.88 18.67
CA LEU A 209 14.22 2.34 17.64
C LEU A 209 14.97 2.07 16.33
N CYS A 210 15.67 3.08 15.84
CA CYS A 210 16.35 3.04 14.56
C CYS A 210 17.82 2.69 14.75
N PRO A 211 18.36 1.71 14.00
CA PRO A 211 19.80 1.47 14.03
C PRO A 211 20.54 2.66 13.40
N PRO A 212 21.70 3.06 13.95
CA PRO A 212 22.49 4.14 13.39
C PRO A 212 23.04 3.77 12.00
N SER A 213 23.45 4.77 11.23
CA SER A 213 24.14 4.55 9.96
C SER A 213 25.47 3.81 10.17
N ARG A 214 25.88 2.99 9.18
CA ARG A 214 27.13 2.22 9.27
C ARG A 214 28.36 3.11 9.43
N CYS A 215 28.37 4.30 8.83
CA CYS A 215 29.47 5.26 8.99
C CYS A 215 29.57 5.76 10.42
N ARG A 216 28.43 6.14 11.02
CA ARG A 216 28.38 6.63 12.41
C ARG A 216 28.84 5.54 13.38
N MET A 217 28.34 4.31 13.18
CA MET A 217 28.69 3.12 13.97
C MET A 217 30.21 2.90 14.08
N LYS A 218 30.98 3.19 13.02
CA LYS A 218 32.44 3.00 13.02
C LYS A 218 33.19 4.13 13.73
N LEU A 219 32.62 5.33 13.80
CA LEU A 219 33.29 6.54 14.29
C LEU A 219 33.01 6.85 15.76
N SER A 220 31.83 6.47 16.27
CA SER A 220 31.40 6.81 17.63
C SER A 220 31.17 5.56 18.47
N MET A 221 31.81 5.50 19.64
CA MET A 221 31.67 4.40 20.60
C MET A 221 30.23 4.19 21.04
N GLU A 222 29.46 5.27 21.29
CA GLU A 222 28.03 5.18 21.63
C GLU A 222 27.22 4.44 20.55
N SER A 223 27.51 4.74 19.28
CA SER A 223 26.81 4.14 18.15
C SER A 223 27.25 2.70 17.85
N ALA A 224 28.44 2.30 18.29
CA ALA A 224 28.91 0.92 18.24
C ALA A 224 28.27 0.05 19.33
N LEU A 225 27.99 0.62 20.51
CA LEU A 225 27.34 -0.07 21.63
C LEU A 225 25.85 -0.35 21.37
N LEU A 226 25.15 0.56 20.68
CA LEU A 226 23.71 0.44 20.43
C LEU A 226 23.28 -0.87 19.73
N PRO A 227 23.93 -1.35 18.65
CA PRO A 227 23.63 -2.66 18.06
C PRO A 227 23.91 -3.85 18.99
N VAL A 228 24.91 -3.75 19.87
CA VAL A 228 25.27 -4.81 20.83
C VAL A 228 24.23 -4.89 21.93
N LEU A 229 23.84 -3.74 22.50
CA LEU A 229 22.71 -3.63 23.42
C LEU A 229 21.43 -4.16 22.78
N ARG A 230 21.25 -3.95 21.48
CA ARG A 230 20.11 -4.47 20.73
C ARG A 230 20.12 -5.99 20.55
N LYS A 231 21.29 -6.64 20.41
CA LYS A 231 21.35 -8.12 20.42
C LYS A 231 20.91 -8.68 21.77
N ASN A 232 21.30 -8.03 22.87
CA ASN A 232 20.82 -8.38 24.21
C ASN A 232 19.32 -8.04 24.42
N GLN A 233 18.81 -7.02 23.73
CA GLN A 233 17.38 -6.66 23.69
C GLN A 233 16.56 -7.39 22.62
N LEU A 234 17.17 -8.23 21.78
CA LEU A 234 16.44 -9.19 20.94
C LEU A 234 16.24 -10.50 21.71
N THR A 235 17.08 -10.76 22.72
CA THR A 235 16.88 -11.82 23.72
C THR A 235 15.95 -11.41 24.88
N SER A 236 15.92 -10.13 25.28
CA SER A 236 14.87 -9.60 26.16
C SER A 236 13.83 -8.89 25.31
N THR A 237 12.65 -9.47 25.16
CA THR A 237 11.46 -8.87 24.51
C THR A 237 11.43 -7.35 24.69
N PHE A 238 11.16 -6.61 23.61
CA PHE A 238 10.85 -5.17 23.73
C PHE A 238 9.86 -5.00 24.87
N LEU A 239 10.28 -4.34 25.96
CA LEU A 239 9.38 -3.91 27.02
C LEU A 239 8.58 -2.77 26.42
N ILE A 240 7.55 -3.12 25.66
CA ILE A 240 6.48 -2.20 25.34
C ILE A 240 5.83 -1.91 26.69
N ASP A 241 5.87 -0.66 27.13
CA ASP A 241 5.20 -0.26 28.36
C ASP A 241 3.73 -0.71 28.24
N PRO A 242 3.23 -1.54 29.16
CA PRO A 242 1.85 -2.02 29.12
C PRO A 242 0.92 -0.87 29.52
N GLY A 243 0.66 0.02 28.57
CA GLY A 243 -0.10 1.25 28.75
C GLY A 243 -1.16 1.39 27.66
N GLU A 244 -2.34 0.86 27.98
CA GLU A 244 -3.70 1.18 27.53
C GLU A 244 -4.03 1.60 26.07
N LYS A 245 -5.09 0.92 25.59
CA LYS A 245 -5.87 1.08 24.35
C LYS A 245 -5.20 0.55 23.09
N GLU A 246 -5.85 -0.41 22.43
CA GLU A 246 -5.62 -0.67 21.01
C GLU A 246 -5.81 0.66 20.27
N PRO A 247 -4.77 1.31 19.75
CA PRO A 247 -5.00 2.43 18.87
C PRO A 247 -5.67 1.85 17.62
N SER A 248 -6.76 2.48 17.18
CA SER A 248 -7.53 2.09 15.97
C SER A 248 -6.73 2.37 14.69
N THR A 249 -5.49 1.90 14.61
CA THR A 249 -4.68 1.92 13.39
C THR A 249 -5.10 0.74 12.53
N SER A 250 -6.31 0.79 12.00
CA SER A 250 -6.68 -0.05 10.88
C SER A 250 -6.24 0.61 9.58
N TRP A 251 -5.75 -0.22 8.68
CA TRP A 251 -5.18 0.13 7.40
C TRP A 251 -5.98 -0.68 6.38
N GLU A 252 -6.26 -0.12 5.21
CA GLU A 252 -7.10 -0.76 4.17
C GLU A 252 -6.39 -1.94 3.48
N ALA A 253 -5.87 -2.88 4.26
CA ALA A 253 -5.33 -4.14 3.81
C ALA A 253 -5.77 -5.24 4.80
N ARG A 254 -7.04 -5.66 4.66
CA ARG A 254 -7.71 -6.77 5.36
C ARG A 254 -7.89 -6.65 6.89
N HIS A 255 -9.16 -6.79 7.27
CA HIS A 255 -9.74 -7.08 8.59
C HIS A 255 -9.52 -6.07 9.72
N GLN A 256 -10.54 -5.23 9.93
CA GLN A 256 -11.11 -5.06 11.27
C GLN A 256 -12.32 -5.98 11.38
N ALA A 257 -12.14 -7.12 12.04
CA ALA A 257 -13.21 -7.71 12.83
C ALA A 257 -12.85 -7.39 14.27
N ASN A 258 -13.48 -6.37 14.83
CA ASN A 258 -13.76 -6.30 16.26
C ASN A 258 -15.08 -5.57 16.41
N ALA A 259 -16.10 -6.37 16.71
CA ALA A 259 -17.38 -5.96 17.23
C ALA A 259 -17.20 -5.43 18.66
N GLN A 260 -17.60 -4.19 18.88
CA GLN A 260 -18.46 -3.68 19.96
C GLN A 260 -18.50 -2.16 19.88
#